data_AF-A0A4U1MNC3-F1
#
_entry.id   AF-A0A4U1MNC3-F1
#
_cell.length_a   1.000
_cell.length_b   1.000
_cell.length_c   1.000
_cell.angle_alpha   90.00
_cell.angle_beta   90.00
_cell.angle_gamma   90.00
#
_symmetry.space_group_name_H-M   'P 1'
#
loop_
_entity.id
_entity.type
_entity.pdbx_description
1 polymer ?
#
loop_
_entity_poly.entity_id
_entity_poly.type
_entity_poly.pdbx_seq_one_letter_code
_entity_poly.pdbx_strand_id
1 'polypeptide(L)' 'MDSEHHDIMTISQVAKYFQISEMTTYKLVQEGKIPAFKIGSHWRIQKSDLTELIQQLKNGERI' A
#
# COMPACT_ATOMS: atom_id res chain seq x y z
N MET A 1 0.39 20.05 -13.01
CA MET A 1 -0.98 19.52 -13.10
C MET A 1 -0.85 18.02 -13.15
N ASP A 2 -1.29 17.35 -12.09
CA ASP A 2 -1.66 15.93 -12.01
C ASP A 2 -2.24 15.77 -10.60
N SER A 3 -3.41 16.37 -10.39
CA SER A 3 -4.20 16.22 -9.18
C SER A 3 -5.39 15.31 -9.48
N GLU A 4 -5.14 14.19 -10.15
CA GLU A 4 -6.07 13.07 -10.08
C GLU A 4 -5.79 12.33 -8.78
N HIS A 5 -6.65 12.54 -7.80
CA HIS A 5 -6.72 11.75 -6.58
C HIS A 5 -7.13 10.33 -6.94
N HIS A 6 -6.18 9.54 -7.47
CA HIS A 6 -6.38 8.12 -7.63
C HIS A 6 -6.44 7.50 -6.24
N ASP A 7 -7.65 7.14 -5.81
CA ASP A 7 -7.89 6.47 -4.54
C ASP A 7 -7.31 5.05 -4.53
N ILE A 8 -6.94 4.52 -5.69
CA ILE A 8 -6.37 3.20 -5.88
C ILE A 8 -4.92 3.29 -6.35
N MET A 9 -4.04 2.57 -5.66
CA MET A 9 -2.61 2.49 -5.92
C MET A 9 -2.19 1.07 -6.34
N THR A 10 -1.14 1.01 -7.15
CA THR A 10 -0.40 -0.21 -7.49
C THR A 10 0.73 -0.47 -6.49
N ILE A 11 1.29 -1.68 -6.50
CA ILE A 11 2.45 -2.03 -5.66
C ILE A 11 3.64 -1.07 -5.90
N SER A 12 3.93 -0.73 -7.15
CA SER A 12 5.03 0.20 -7.48
C SER A 12 4.79 1.60 -6.91
N GLN A 13 3.55 2.11 -6.98
CA GLN A 13 3.19 3.39 -6.38
C GLN A 13 3.30 3.38 -4.86
N VAL A 14 2.87 2.30 -4.20
CA VAL A 14 3.02 2.16 -2.74
C VAL A 14 4.49 2.04 -2.34
N ALA A 15 5.28 1.26 -3.08
CA ALA A 15 6.71 1.11 -2.84
C ALA A 15 7.44 2.46 -2.93
N LYS A 16 7.14 3.24 -3.97
CA LYS A 16 7.67 4.60 -4.13
C LYS A 16 7.20 5.54 -3.01
N TYR A 17 5.95 5.42 -2.59
CA TYR A 17 5.36 6.25 -1.53
C TYR A 17 6.00 5.97 -0.16
N PHE A 18 6.19 4.69 0.18
CA PHE A 18 6.84 4.26 1.43
C PHE A 18 8.37 4.25 1.37
N GLN A 19 8.96 4.54 0.20
CA GLN A 19 10.40 4.51 -0.03
C GLN A 19 11.04 3.15 0.30
N ILE A 20 10.36 2.06 -0.03
CA ILE A 20 10.84 0.68 0.11
C ILE A 20 10.86 -0.04 -1.23
N SER A 21 11.50 -1.20 -1.30
CA SER A 21 11.53 -1.97 -2.55
C SER A 21 10.14 -2.49 -2.96
N GLU A 22 9.90 -2.63 -4.26
CA GLU A 22 8.67 -3.27 -4.76
C GLU A 22 8.55 -4.71 -4.29
N MET A 23 9.68 -5.43 -4.15
CA MET A 23 9.70 -6.79 -3.62
C MET A 23 9.22 -6.84 -2.17
N THR A 24 9.69 -5.93 -1.32
CA THR A 24 9.24 -5.82 0.08
C THR A 24 7.75 -5.47 0.12
N THR A 25 7.32 -4.49 -0.68
CA THR A 25 5.92 -4.07 -0.75
C THR A 25 5.02 -5.23 -1.18
N TYR A 26 5.43 -5.97 -2.21
CA TYR A 26 4.72 -7.16 -2.68
C TYR A 26 4.61 -8.22 -1.59
N LYS A 27 5.70 -8.50 -0.86
CA LYS A 27 5.68 -9.44 0.28
C LYS A 27 4.73 -9.00 1.37
N LEU A 28 4.75 -7.72 1.76
CA LEU A 28 3.85 -7.18 2.78
C LEU A 28 2.38 -7.26 2.35
N VAL A 29 2.08 -7.02 1.07
CA VAL A 29 0.73 -7.24 0.51
C VAL A 29 0.35 -8.72 0.55
N GLN A 30 1.26 -9.62 0.15
CA GLN A 30 1.02 -11.06 0.15
C GLN A 30 0.81 -11.61 1.58
N GLU A 31 1.52 -11.06 2.56
CA GLU A 31 1.40 -11.38 3.99
C GLU A 31 0.18 -10.72 4.65
N GLY A 32 -0.56 -9.86 3.94
CA GLY A 32 -1.72 -9.15 4.47
C GLY A 32 -1.40 -7.98 5.41
N LYS A 33 -0.12 -7.59 5.50
CA LYS A 33 0.36 -6.47 6.33
C LYS A 33 0.09 -5.11 5.72
N ILE A 34 0.12 -5.04 4.40
CA ILE A 34 -0.44 -3.90 3.65
C ILE A 34 -1.80 -4.34 3.13
N PRO A 35 -2.90 -3.72 3.57
CA PRO A 35 -4.23 -4.04 3.07
C PRO A 35 -4.30 -3.82 1.56
N ALA A 36 -4.78 -4.83 0.85
CA ALA A 36 -4.87 -4.81 -0.61
C ALA A 36 -5.94 -5.80 -1.08
N PHE A 37 -6.43 -5.59 -2.29
CA PHE A 37 -7.37 -6.49 -2.95
C PHE A 37 -6.88 -6.87 -4.35
N LYS A 38 -7.27 -8.06 -4.81
CA LYS A 38 -6.93 -8.56 -6.15
C LYS A 38 -8.02 -8.23 -7.15
N ILE A 39 -7.61 -7.75 -8.32
CA ILE A 39 -8.43 -7.68 -9.53
C ILE A 39 -7.71 -8.47 -10.62
N GLY A 40 -8.21 -9.68 -10.92
CA GLY A 40 -7.51 -10.64 -11.78
C GLY A 40 -6.13 -11.00 -11.19
N SER A 41 -5.07 -10.80 -11.97
CA SER A 41 -3.68 -11.02 -11.55
C SER A 41 -3.05 -9.82 -10.83
N HIS A 42 -3.76 -8.71 -10.66
CA HIS A 42 -3.19 -7.47 -10.17
C HIS A 42 -3.64 -7.15 -8.75
N TRP A 43 -2.69 -6.72 -7.92
CA TRP A 43 -2.97 -6.13 -6.62
C TRP A 43 -3.30 -4.64 -6.74
N ARG A 44 -4.26 -4.21 -5.94
CA ARG A 44 -4.69 -2.82 -5.78
C ARG A 44 -4.80 -2.49 -4.31
N ILE A 45 -4.39 -1.28 -3.97
CA ILE A 45 -4.31 -0.79 -2.60
C ILE A 45 -5.13 0.49 -2.53
N GLN A 46 -6.09 0.58 -1.61
CA GLN A 46 -6.82 1.82 -1.41
C GLN A 46 -5.97 2.78 -0.57
N LYS A 47 -5.98 4.07 -0.95
CA LYS A 47 -5.19 5.10 -0.26
C LYS A 47 -5.67 5.34 1.18
N SER A 48 -6.97 5.16 1.45
CA SER A 48 -7.53 5.19 2.81
C SER A 48 -6.88 4.14 3.70
N ASP A 49 -6.75 2.90 3.21
CA ASP A 49 -6.20 1.79 3.97
C ASP A 49 -4.72 2.03 4.32
N LEU A 50 -3.95 2.61 3.39
CA LEU A 50 -2.57 3.03 3.67
C LEU A 50 -2.52 4.13 4.74
N THR A 51 -3.47 5.05 4.71
CA THR A 51 -3.54 6.14 5.69
C THR A 51 -3.82 5.59 7.08
N GLU A 52 -4.74 4.64 7.21
CA GLU A 52 -5.02 3.93 8.46
C GLU A 52 -3.82 3.12 8.94
N LEU A 53 -3.16 2.39 8.04
CA LEU A 53 -1.94 1.64 8.33
C LEU A 53 -0.83 2.55 8.87
N ILE A 54 -0.63 3.74 8.30
CA ILE A 54 0.36 4.70 8.81
C ILE A 54 0.02 5.13 10.24
N GLN A 55 -1.25 5.32 10.57
CA GLN A 55 -1.64 5.66 11.94
C GLN A 55 -1.36 4.51 12.92
N GLN A 56 -1.68 3.28 12.53
CA GLN A 56 -1.36 2.07 13.30
C GLN A 56 0.14 1.96 13.59
N LEU A 57 0.99 2.10 12.56
CA LEU A 57 2.44 2.06 12.71
C LEU A 57 2.99 3.19 13.61
N LYS A 58 2.42 4.39 13.49
CA LYS A 58 2.78 5.52 14.38
C LYS A 58 2.39 5.28 15.83
N ASN A 59 1.35 4.50 16.08
CA ASN A 59 0.90 4.11 17.41
C ASN A 59 1.70 2.93 18.00
N GLY A 60 2.72 2.45 17.29
CA GLY A 60 3.65 1.42 17.77
C GLY A 60 3.29 -0.01 17.38
N GLU A 61 2.28 -0.21 16.53
CA GLU A 61 2.02 -1.51 15.94
C GLU A 61 3.17 -1.92 15.01
N ARG A 62 3.52 -3.21 15.02
CA ARG A 62 4.64 -3.76 14.23
C ARG A 62 4.08 -4.65 13.13
N ILE A 63 4.54 -4.41 11.91
CA ILE A 63 4.30 -5.26 10.73
C ILE A 63 5.61 -5.93 10.28
#